data_AF-A0AA39WB20-F1
#
_entry.id   AF-A0AA39WB20-F1
#
_cell.length_a   1.000
_cell.length_b   1.000
_cell.length_c   1.000
_cell.angle_alpha   90.00
_cell.angle_beta   90.00
_cell.angle_gamma   90.00
#
_symmetry.space_group_name_H-M   'P 1'
#
loop_
_entity.id
_entity.type
_entity.pdbx_description
1 polymer ?
#
loop_
_entity_poly.entity_id
_entity_poly.type
_entity_poly.pdbx_seq_one_letter_code
_entity_poly.pdbx_strand_id
1 'polypeptide(L)'
;MAEIQVGSSSWRRIELGRVLKLENGSLAAIVEIIDHKRALVDGPSSDPKLAAARGQVSLANTLVTPLVIAKLPRGARTGAVKKAWEAAGIDQKWAEGNWAKKQLKQERRQALTDFDRFKVMRLKKQRRFEEHKALAKIKASA
;
A
#
# COMPACT_ATOMS: atom_id res chain seq x y z
N MET A 1 -0.49 10.58 37.51
CA MET A 1 -1.66 10.17 36.70
C MET A 1 -1.26 10.29 35.24
N ALA A 2 -1.45 9.25 34.43
CA ALA A 2 -1.11 9.33 33.01
C ALA A 2 -2.13 10.23 32.30
N GLU A 3 -1.64 11.29 31.67
CA GLU A 3 -2.44 12.26 30.94
C GLU A 3 -2.97 11.60 29.65
N ILE A 4 -4.29 11.44 29.54
CA ILE A 4 -4.92 10.86 28.35
C ILE A 4 -4.98 11.95 27.28
N GLN A 5 -4.06 11.91 26.32
CA GLN A 5 -4.11 12.76 25.14
C GLN A 5 -5.19 12.26 24.17
N VAL A 6 -6.33 12.93 24.16
CA VAL A 6 -7.40 12.69 23.17
C VAL A 6 -6.98 13.33 21.84
N GLY A 7 -6.39 12.52 20.96
CA GLY A 7 -6.06 12.93 19.60
C GLY A 7 -7.29 13.01 18.69
N SER A 8 -7.32 13.97 17.77
CA SER A 8 -8.35 14.03 16.72
C SER A 8 -8.23 12.86 15.75
N SER A 9 -9.35 12.35 15.25
CA SER A 9 -9.36 11.28 14.24
C SER A 9 -8.59 11.69 12.97
N SER A 10 -7.57 10.91 12.61
CA SER A 10 -6.75 11.12 11.41
C SER A 10 -7.29 10.30 10.22
N TRP A 11 -8.45 10.71 9.69
CA TRP A 11 -8.97 10.11 8.47
C TRP A 11 -8.08 10.43 7.26
N ARG A 12 -7.94 9.46 6.34
CA ARG A 12 -7.28 9.68 5.06
C ARG A 12 -8.21 10.50 4.17
N ARG A 13 -7.90 11.78 4.00
CA ARG A 13 -8.74 12.72 3.26
C ARG A 13 -8.47 12.65 1.76
N ILE A 14 -9.49 12.90 0.94
CA ILE A 14 -9.29 13.12 -0.49
C ILE A 14 -8.70 14.51 -0.67
N GLU A 15 -7.45 14.59 -1.13
CA GLU A 15 -6.71 15.83 -1.29
C GLU A 15 -5.71 15.75 -2.45
N LEU A 16 -5.26 16.91 -2.91
CA LEU A 16 -4.26 17.04 -3.96
C LEU A 16 -2.96 16.32 -3.59
N GLY A 17 -2.42 15.56 -4.54
CA GLY A 17 -1.19 14.77 -4.36
C GLY A 17 -1.37 13.47 -3.59
N ARG A 18 -2.55 13.17 -3.03
CA ARG A 18 -2.77 11.87 -2.39
C ARG A 18 -2.74 10.75 -3.42
N VAL A 19 -2.04 9.67 -3.08
CA VAL A 19 -1.95 8.48 -3.94
C VAL A 19 -3.13 7.55 -3.66
N LEU A 20 -3.81 7.16 -4.72
CA LEU A 20 -4.88 6.17 -4.75
C LEU A 20 -4.34 4.88 -5.36
N LYS A 21 -4.83 3.74 -4.85
CA LYS A 21 -4.74 2.46 -5.53
C LYS A 21 -6.02 2.26 -6.32
N LEU A 22 -5.88 2.06 -7.63
CA LEU A 22 -6.99 1.80 -8.54
C LEU A 22 -7.36 0.30 -8.52
N GLU A 23 -8.56 -0.03 -9.00
CA GLU A 23 -9.06 -1.42 -9.07
C GLU A 23 -8.16 -2.35 -9.88
N ASN A 24 -7.56 -1.85 -10.96
CA ASN A 24 -6.61 -2.59 -11.79
C ASN A 24 -5.25 -2.85 -11.10
N GLY A 25 -5.05 -2.37 -9.87
CA GLY A 25 -3.83 -2.54 -9.08
C GLY A 25 -2.78 -1.45 -9.28
N SER A 26 -2.99 -0.52 -10.22
CA SER A 26 -2.11 0.61 -10.47
C SER A 26 -2.22 1.70 -9.39
N LEU A 27 -1.23 2.58 -9.34
CA LEU A 27 -1.15 3.69 -8.41
C LEU A 27 -1.27 5.01 -9.18
N ALA A 28 -2.05 5.94 -8.64
CA ALA A 28 -2.20 7.26 -9.25
C ALA A 28 -2.35 8.34 -8.19
N ALA A 29 -1.73 9.50 -8.39
CA ALA A 29 -1.88 10.65 -7.53
C ALA A 29 -3.06 11.51 -7.98
N ILE A 30 -3.83 12.06 -7.04
CA ILE A 30 -4.90 13.00 -7.31
C ILE A 30 -4.29 14.32 -7.78
N VAL A 31 -4.57 14.70 -9.02
CA VAL A 31 -4.10 15.95 -9.63
C VAL A 31 -5.15 17.04 -9.51
N GLU A 32 -6.43 16.65 -9.55
CA GLU A 32 -7.56 17.55 -9.40
C GLU A 32 -8.80 16.78 -8.91
N ILE A 33 -9.60 17.42 -8.07
CA ILE A 33 -10.90 16.89 -7.63
C ILE A 33 -11.94 17.52 -8.53
N ILE A 34 -12.66 16.69 -9.30
CA ILE A 34 -13.66 17.16 -10.27
C ILE A 34 -14.97 17.43 -9.52
N ASP A 35 -15.42 16.44 -8.75
CA ASP A 35 -16.63 16.50 -7.95
C ASP A 35 -16.52 15.53 -6.75
N HIS A 36 -17.61 15.37 -5.99
CA HIS A 36 -17.64 14.52 -4.80
C HIS A 36 -17.42 13.03 -5.06
N LYS A 37 -17.60 12.58 -6.32
CA LYS A 37 -17.52 11.17 -6.71
C LYS A 37 -16.30 10.89 -7.58
N ARG A 38 -15.66 11.89 -8.17
CA ARG A 38 -14.66 11.71 -9.22
C ARG A 38 -13.46 12.62 -9.04
N ALA A 39 -12.28 12.07 -9.37
CA ALA A 39 -11.03 12.81 -9.38
C ALA A 39 -10.28 12.57 -10.69
N LEU A 40 -9.52 13.58 -11.11
CA LEU A 40 -8.52 13.45 -12.15
C LEU A 40 -7.23 12.96 -11.50
N VAL A 41 -6.71 11.84 -11.98
CA VAL A 41 -5.51 11.21 -11.43
C VAL A 41 -4.45 11.02 -12.49
N ASP A 42 -3.21 10.89 -12.06
CA ASP A 42 -2.05 10.63 -12.91
C ASP A 42 -1.04 9.75 -12.16
N GLY A 43 -0.58 8.67 -12.80
CA GLY A 43 0.26 7.65 -12.17
C GLY A 43 1.52 7.34 -12.96
N PRO A 44 2.50 8.27 -13.04
CA PRO A 44 3.74 8.09 -13.78
C PRO A 44 4.77 7.23 -12.99
N SER A 45 4.35 6.06 -12.51
CA SER A 45 5.22 5.09 -11.83
C SER A 45 6.28 4.54 -12.79
N SER A 46 7.45 4.19 -12.25
CA SER A 46 8.52 3.56 -13.04
C SER A 46 8.20 2.11 -13.41
N ASP A 47 7.43 1.41 -12.57
CA ASP A 47 6.96 0.05 -12.87
C ASP A 47 5.72 0.11 -13.79
N PRO A 48 5.76 -0.49 -14.99
CA PRO A 48 4.61 -0.53 -15.91
C PRO A 48 3.36 -1.18 -15.31
N LYS A 49 3.49 -2.10 -14.36
CA LYS A 49 2.33 -2.74 -13.70
C LYS A 49 1.60 -1.79 -12.74
N LEU A 50 2.35 -0.83 -12.19
CA LEU A 50 1.83 0.16 -11.25
C LEU A 50 1.51 1.49 -11.92
N ALA A 51 1.97 1.71 -13.15
CA ALA A 51 1.71 2.91 -13.92
C ALA A 51 0.22 3.02 -14.31
N ALA A 52 -0.31 4.23 -14.20
CA ALA A 52 -1.67 4.57 -14.60
C ALA A 52 -1.62 5.76 -15.55
N ALA A 53 -2.30 5.62 -16.69
CA ALA A 53 -2.49 6.74 -17.60
C ALA A 53 -3.30 7.85 -16.92
N ARG A 54 -3.01 9.10 -17.27
CA ARG A 54 -3.78 10.24 -16.78
C ARG A 54 -5.24 10.11 -17.19
N GLY A 55 -6.15 10.19 -16.23
CA GLY A 55 -7.57 9.99 -16.50
C GLY A 55 -8.46 10.27 -15.31
N GLN A 56 -9.76 10.29 -15.57
CA GLN A 56 -10.78 10.41 -14.53
C GLN A 56 -11.02 9.05 -13.87
N VAL A 57 -11.14 9.03 -12.55
CA VAL A 57 -11.51 7.85 -11.78
C VAL A 57 -12.65 8.15 -10.82
N SER A 58 -13.50 7.14 -10.58
CA SER A 58 -14.53 7.18 -9.55
C SER A 58 -13.90 6.88 -8.19
N LEU A 59 -14.06 7.78 -7.23
CA LEU A 59 -13.53 7.64 -5.87
C LEU A 59 -14.11 6.40 -5.16
N ALA A 60 -15.34 5.99 -5.50
CA ALA A 60 -15.97 4.78 -4.95
C ALA A 60 -15.21 3.50 -5.29
N ASN A 61 -14.51 3.49 -6.43
CA ASN A 61 -13.77 2.35 -6.97
C ASN A 61 -12.25 2.49 -6.71
N THR A 62 -11.87 3.30 -5.72
CA THR A 62 -10.45 3.52 -5.38
C THR A 62 -10.20 3.29 -3.90
N LEU A 63 -8.98 2.83 -3.60
CA LEU A 63 -8.52 2.65 -2.24
C LEU A 63 -7.55 3.77 -1.87
N VAL A 64 -7.89 4.50 -0.81
CA VAL A 64 -7.10 5.64 -0.33
C VAL A 64 -5.86 5.14 0.42
N THR A 65 -4.68 5.40 -0.14
CA THR A 65 -3.39 5.04 0.47
C THR A 65 -2.97 6.11 1.50
N PRO A 66 -2.08 5.78 2.45
CA PRO A 66 -1.49 6.78 3.35
C PRO A 66 -0.50 7.72 2.66
N LEU A 67 -0.06 7.42 1.42
CA LEU A 67 0.98 8.17 0.73
C LEU A 67 0.41 9.46 0.13
N VAL A 68 1.15 10.56 0.30
CA VAL A 68 0.81 11.89 -0.22
C VAL A 68 2.06 12.54 -0.79
N ILE A 69 1.96 13.05 -2.01
CA ILE A 69 2.95 13.92 -2.63
C ILE A 69 2.69 15.34 -2.15
N ALA A 70 3.59 15.88 -1.33
CA ALA A 70 3.45 17.23 -0.80
C ALA A 70 3.58 18.28 -1.91
N LYS A 71 2.79 19.36 -1.81
CA LYS A 71 2.87 20.56 -2.66
C LYS A 71 2.72 20.28 -4.18
N LEU A 72 1.93 19.29 -4.57
CA LEU A 72 1.58 19.09 -5.98
C LEU A 72 0.64 20.23 -6.43
N PRO A 73 1.00 21.02 -7.47
CA PRO A 73 0.11 22.07 -7.96
C PRO A 73 -1.14 21.46 -8.60
N ARG A 74 -2.30 22.08 -8.38
CA ARG A 74 -3.56 21.66 -9.00
C ARG A 74 -3.43 21.66 -10.52
N GLY A 75 -3.90 20.60 -11.17
CA GLY A 75 -3.84 20.49 -12.63
C GLY A 75 -2.44 20.22 -13.20
N ALA A 76 -1.45 19.88 -12.36
CA ALA A 76 -0.09 19.52 -12.79
C ALA A 76 -0.11 18.54 -13.97
N ARG A 77 0.67 18.82 -15.02
CA ARG A 77 0.85 17.90 -16.16
C ARG A 77 1.74 16.71 -15.77
N THR A 78 1.64 15.62 -16.51
CA THR A 78 2.34 14.35 -16.23
C THR A 78 3.84 14.52 -15.99
N GLY A 79 4.53 15.41 -16.73
CA GLY A 79 5.95 15.68 -16.50
C GLY A 79 6.25 16.27 -15.11
N ALA A 80 5.40 17.15 -14.59
CA ALA A 80 5.55 17.70 -13.24
C ALA A 80 5.17 16.67 -12.17
N VAL A 81 4.11 15.90 -12.40
CA VAL A 81 3.72 14.80 -11.51
C VAL A 81 4.83 13.77 -11.41
N LYS A 82 5.47 13.39 -12.53
CA LYS A 82 6.58 12.42 -12.56
C LYS A 82 7.76 12.87 -11.71
N LYS A 83 8.21 14.11 -11.87
CA LYS A 83 9.28 14.69 -11.05
C LYS A 83 8.94 14.67 -9.56
N ALA A 84 7.71 15.04 -9.21
CA ALA A 84 7.25 15.03 -7.81
C ALA A 84 7.08 13.61 -7.25
N TRP A 85 6.66 12.66 -8.09
CA TRP A 85 6.50 11.24 -7.74
C TRP A 85 7.85 10.58 -7.41
N GLU A 86 8.85 10.82 -8.26
CA GLU A 86 10.22 10.36 -8.07
C GLU A 86 10.86 11.01 -6.84
N ALA A 87 10.73 12.35 -6.70
CA ALA A 87 11.26 13.07 -5.54
C ALA A 87 10.63 12.62 -4.21
N ALA A 88 9.34 12.26 -4.23
CA ALA A 88 8.66 11.74 -3.06
C ALA A 88 8.96 10.24 -2.80
N GLY A 89 9.64 9.54 -3.70
CA GLY A 89 10.00 8.12 -3.57
C GLY A 89 8.78 7.21 -3.43
N ILE A 90 7.68 7.52 -4.13
CA ILE A 90 6.38 6.83 -3.94
C ILE A 90 6.48 5.33 -4.21
N ASP A 91 7.18 4.92 -5.29
CA ASP A 91 7.31 3.51 -5.66
C ASP A 91 8.03 2.70 -4.57
N GLN A 92 9.09 3.26 -3.98
CA GLN A 92 9.83 2.64 -2.89
C GLN A 92 8.98 2.54 -1.63
N LYS A 93 8.32 3.65 -1.23
CA LYS A 93 7.42 3.69 -0.07
C LYS A 93 6.25 2.73 -0.22
N TRP A 94 5.73 2.58 -1.45
CA TRP A 94 4.70 1.61 -1.74
C TRP A 94 5.21 0.17 -1.56
N ALA A 95 6.37 -0.16 -2.13
CA ALA A 95 6.99 -1.48 -2.04
C ALA A 95 7.29 -1.91 -0.58
N GLU A 96 7.69 -0.95 0.26
CA GLU A 96 7.90 -1.17 1.69
C GLU A 96 6.59 -1.34 2.47
N GLY A 97 5.49 -0.83 1.93
CA GLY A 97 4.17 -0.87 2.54
C GLY A 97 3.63 -2.28 2.75
N ASN A 98 2.84 -2.45 3.81
CA ASN A 98 2.19 -3.73 4.13
C ASN A 98 1.25 -4.21 3.00
N TRP A 99 0.65 -3.30 2.23
CA TRP A 99 -0.18 -3.64 1.08
C TRP A 99 0.63 -4.32 -0.03
N ALA A 100 1.75 -3.74 -0.46
CA ALA A 100 2.61 -4.36 -1.47
C ALA A 100 3.20 -5.69 -0.98
N LYS A 101 3.70 -5.74 0.26
CA LYS A 101 4.22 -6.99 0.87
C LYS A 101 3.16 -8.09 0.92
N LYS A 102 1.90 -7.75 1.24
CA LYS A 102 0.79 -8.71 1.27
C LYS A 102 0.47 -9.22 -0.13
N GLN A 103 0.44 -8.34 -1.13
CA GLN A 103 0.16 -8.71 -2.52
C GLN A 103 1.26 -9.63 -3.06
N LEU A 104 2.53 -9.26 -2.88
CA LEU A 104 3.68 -10.09 -3.24
C LEU A 104 3.66 -11.47 -2.55
N LYS A 105 3.25 -11.53 -1.28
CA LYS A 105 3.07 -12.80 -0.56
C LYS A 105 1.96 -13.66 -1.17
N GLN A 106 0.87 -13.06 -1.64
CA GLN A 106 -0.21 -13.79 -2.30
C GLN A 106 0.25 -14.32 -3.66
N GLU A 107 0.90 -13.50 -4.48
CA GLU A 107 1.48 -13.90 -5.76
C GLU A 107 2.47 -15.05 -5.60
N ARG A 108 3.41 -14.96 -4.66
CA ARG A 108 4.34 -16.04 -4.34
C ARG A 108 3.64 -17.34 -3.93
N ARG A 109 2.53 -17.25 -3.18
CA ARG A 109 1.77 -18.44 -2.76
C ARG A 109 0.98 -19.07 -3.89
N GLN A 110 0.50 -18.27 -4.84
CA GLN A 110 -0.17 -18.76 -6.05
C GLN A 110 0.83 -19.46 -6.97
N ALA A 111 2.07 -18.95 -7.06
CA ALA A 111 3.14 -19.50 -7.87
C ALA A 111 3.85 -20.75 -7.31
N LEU A 112 3.46 -21.27 -6.13
CA LEU A 112 4.12 -22.43 -5.53
C LEU A 112 3.83 -23.71 -6.33
N THR A 113 4.88 -24.51 -6.57
CA THR A 113 4.74 -25.89 -7.04
C THR A 113 4.29 -26.81 -5.90
N ASP A 114 3.82 -28.01 -6.23
CA ASP A 114 3.38 -28.98 -5.21
C ASP A 114 4.50 -29.35 -4.23
N PHE A 115 5.71 -29.56 -4.75
CA PHE A 115 6.89 -29.81 -3.93
C PHE A 115 7.21 -28.64 -2.98
N ASP A 116 7.08 -27.40 -3.45
CA ASP A 116 7.30 -26.24 -2.58
C ASP A 116 6.19 -26.08 -1.52
N ARG A 117 4.95 -26.46 -1.84
CA ARG A 117 3.87 -26.54 -0.83
C ARG A 117 4.21 -27.56 0.27
N PHE A 118 4.77 -28.71 -0.11
CA PHE A 118 5.24 -29.71 0.85
C PHE A 118 6.37 -29.16 1.75
N LYS A 119 7.38 -28.48 1.18
CA LYS A 119 8.45 -27.82 1.96
C LYS A 119 7.88 -26.79 2.94
N VAL A 120 6.98 -25.92 2.48
CA VAL A 120 6.32 -24.91 3.33
C VAL A 120 5.54 -25.58 4.47
N MET A 121 4.86 -26.70 4.21
CA MET A 121 4.15 -27.46 5.24
C MET A 121 5.11 -28.00 6.30
N ARG A 122 6.23 -28.61 5.89
CA ARG A 122 7.24 -29.15 6.81
C ARG A 122 7.86 -28.05 7.68
N LEU A 123 8.27 -26.94 7.08
CA LEU A 123 8.84 -25.78 7.80
C LEU A 123 7.83 -25.17 8.78
N LYS A 124 6.54 -25.08 8.42
CA LYS A 124 5.49 -24.63 9.34
C LYS A 124 5.33 -25.55 10.54
N LYS A 125 5.41 -26.87 10.34
CA LYS A 125 5.31 -27.85 11.43
C LYS A 125 6.48 -27.70 12.41
N GLN A 126 7.70 -27.53 11.89
CA GLN A 126 8.89 -27.29 12.71
C GLN A 126 8.77 -25.98 13.51
N ARG A 127 8.40 -24.86 12.85
CA ARG A 127 8.22 -23.57 13.52
C ARG A 127 7.19 -23.64 14.65
N ARG A 128 6.03 -24.28 14.40
CA ARG A 128 4.96 -24.43 15.40
C ARG A 128 5.41 -25.25 16.60
N PHE A 129 6.24 -26.28 16.40
CA PHE A 129 6.78 -27.08 17.49
C PHE A 129 7.68 -26.25 18.41
N GLU A 130 8.59 -25.46 17.85
CA GLU A 130 9.47 -24.56 18.63
C GLU A 130 8.68 -23.47 19.35
N GLU A 131 7.69 -22.86 18.70
CA GLU A 131 6.78 -21.87 19.31
C GLU A 131 6.07 -22.46 20.55
N HIS A 132 5.53 -23.69 20.45
CA HIS A 132 4.88 -24.36 21.58
C HIS A 132 5.83 -24.72 22.71
N LYS A 133 7.05 -25.17 22.37
CA LYS A 133 8.09 -25.48 23.35
C LYS A 133 8.48 -24.22 24.14
N ALA A 134 8.69 -23.10 23.46
CA ALA A 134 9.00 -21.82 24.09
C ALA A 134 7.84 -21.35 24.99
N LEU A 135 6.60 -21.44 24.49
CA LEU A 135 5.41 -21.04 25.24
C LEU A 135 5.18 -21.91 26.48
N ALA A 136 5.40 -23.23 26.40
CA ALA A 136 5.31 -24.12 27.54
C ALA A 136 6.33 -23.74 28.63
N LYS A 137 7.57 -23.38 28.24
CA LYS A 137 8.59 -22.91 29.17
C LYS A 137 8.19 -21.60 29.86
N ILE A 138 7.69 -20.61 29.10
CA ILE A 138 7.22 -19.34 29.65
C ILE A 138 6.07 -19.55 30.64
N LYS A 139 5.10 -20.41 30.30
CA LYS A 139 3.97 -20.74 31.18
C LYS A 139 4.37 -21.49 32.44
N ALA A 140 5.43 -22.29 32.40
CA ALA A 140 5.93 -22.99 33.58
C ALA A 140 6.70 -22.05 34.53
N SER A 141 7.25 -20.94 34.00
CA SER A 141 7.98 -19.94 34.77
C SER A 141 7.14 -18.74 35.26
N ALA A 142 5.91 -18.60 34.75
CA ALA A 142 4.97 -17.55 35.11
C ALA A 142 3.95 -18.08 36.12
#